data_AF-V6LPF5-F1
#
_entry.id   AF-V6LPF5-F1
#
_cell.length_a   1.000
_cell.length_b   1.000
_cell.length_c   1.000
_cell.angle_alpha   90.00
_cell.angle_beta   90.00
_cell.angle_gamma   90.00
#
_symmetry.space_group_name_H-M   'P 1'
#
loop_
_entity.id
_entity.type
_entity.pdbx_description
1 polymer ?
#
loop_
_entity_poly.entity_id
_entity_poly.type
_entity_poly.pdbx_seq_one_letter_code
_entity_poly.pdbx_strand_id
1 'polypeptide(L)'
;MGASAADWFNAASEGDVSQLRRLRSFGLADMLEDAPMRGFAAVHYAALFRRAAALEFLAAHEGARLTSCHAKLRIREGRQVVFPPGMSYQHVLAATGQLDVLQRRLDLDGVVPGAFPLLSVLAVVGNAPFIRRNLPALLDDVCCAPGLCTNPAVIAVVLGDRKLVHTLLEQPHAAAAWMRADAQQRLGDHSRTFEFHQLRPLFRGFLEFDNAKQALCSSPRAAASIPAMRSFCLAAQ
;
A
#
# COMPACT_ATOMS: atom_id res chain seq x y z
N MET A 1 -21.95 -30.74 -18.27
CA MET A 1 -21.39 -29.38 -18.44
C MET A 1 -20.04 -29.37 -17.76
N GLY A 2 -18.96 -29.15 -18.52
CA GLY A 2 -17.60 -29.18 -17.98
C GLY A 2 -17.34 -27.92 -17.16
N ALA A 3 -16.86 -28.08 -15.93
CA ALA A 3 -16.42 -26.97 -15.10
C ALA A 3 -15.19 -26.31 -15.76
N SER A 4 -15.24 -24.99 -15.91
CA SER A 4 -14.18 -24.20 -16.53
C SER A 4 -13.35 -23.47 -15.47
N ALA A 5 -12.14 -23.04 -15.82
CA ALA A 5 -11.33 -22.17 -14.97
C ALA A 5 -12.05 -20.88 -14.57
N ALA A 6 -12.91 -20.35 -15.46
CA ALA A 6 -13.73 -19.18 -15.19
C ALA A 6 -14.66 -19.39 -13.98
N ASP A 7 -15.11 -20.63 -13.72
CA ASP A 7 -15.99 -20.93 -12.59
C ASP A 7 -15.29 -20.74 -11.24
N TRP A 8 -13.96 -20.92 -11.18
CA TRP A 8 -13.16 -20.67 -9.97
C TRP A 8 -13.14 -19.19 -9.61
N PHE A 9 -12.84 -18.34 -10.60
CA PHE A 9 -12.78 -16.89 -10.42
C PHE A 9 -14.17 -16.28 -10.22
N ASN A 10 -15.18 -16.79 -10.92
CA ASN A 10 -16.58 -16.37 -10.74
C ASN A 10 -17.05 -16.67 -9.32
N ALA A 11 -16.86 -17.91 -8.84
CA ALA A 11 -17.22 -18.29 -7.48
C ALA A 11 -16.52 -17.42 -6.43
N ALA A 12 -15.24 -17.07 -6.65
CA ALA A 12 -14.51 -16.14 -5.77
C ALA A 12 -15.09 -14.71 -5.79
N SER A 13 -15.43 -14.20 -6.97
CA SER A 13 -16.00 -12.86 -7.15
C SER A 13 -17.44 -12.73 -6.66
N GLU A 14 -18.21 -13.82 -6.67
CA GLU A 14 -19.59 -13.90 -6.20
C GLU A 14 -19.66 -14.23 -4.71
N GLY A 15 -18.63 -14.88 -4.16
CA GLY A 15 -18.57 -15.31 -2.77
C GLY A 15 -19.13 -16.71 -2.52
N ASP A 16 -19.28 -17.55 -3.56
CA ASP A 16 -19.80 -18.90 -3.44
C ASP A 16 -18.74 -19.88 -2.92
N VAL A 17 -18.63 -19.95 -1.59
CA VAL A 17 -17.72 -20.86 -0.88
C VAL A 17 -18.03 -22.33 -1.16
N SER A 18 -19.30 -22.68 -1.39
CA SER A 18 -19.71 -24.07 -1.67
C SER A 18 -19.18 -24.51 -3.03
N GLN A 19 -19.30 -23.65 -4.05
CA GLN A 19 -18.72 -23.90 -5.36
C GLN A 19 -17.19 -23.91 -5.31
N LEU A 20 -16.55 -23.00 -4.58
CA LEU A 20 -15.09 -23.04 -4.37
C LEU A 20 -14.64 -24.36 -3.73
N ARG A 21 -15.32 -24.86 -2.70
CA ARG A 21 -14.99 -26.17 -2.11
C ARG A 21 -15.14 -27.31 -3.12
N ARG A 22 -16.23 -27.30 -3.88
CA ARG A 22 -16.51 -28.30 -4.91
C ARG A 22 -15.48 -28.30 -6.03
N LEU A 23 -15.15 -27.14 -6.59
CA LEU A 23 -14.17 -27.01 -7.67
C LEU A 23 -12.77 -27.43 -7.20
N ARG A 24 -12.40 -27.07 -5.96
CA ARG A 24 -11.14 -27.49 -5.35
C ARG A 24 -11.05 -29.01 -5.21
N SER A 25 -12.12 -29.69 -4.79
CA SER A 25 -12.13 -31.15 -4.66
C SER A 25 -11.95 -31.89 -5.98
N PHE A 26 -12.21 -31.23 -7.12
CA PHE A 26 -11.98 -31.77 -8.45
C PHE A 26 -10.60 -31.41 -9.04
N GLY A 27 -9.74 -30.71 -8.28
CA GLY A 27 -8.42 -30.29 -8.76
C GLY A 27 -8.46 -29.18 -9.81
N LEU A 28 -9.59 -28.48 -9.96
CA LEU A 28 -9.79 -27.40 -10.93
C LEU A 28 -9.42 -26.01 -10.38
N ALA A 29 -8.70 -25.97 -9.25
CA ALA A 29 -8.18 -24.74 -8.67
C ALA A 29 -6.85 -24.34 -9.34
N ASP A 30 -6.44 -23.08 -9.18
CA ASP A 30 -5.08 -22.60 -9.51
C ASP A 30 -4.74 -22.37 -10.99
N MET A 31 -5.74 -22.25 -11.88
CA MET A 31 -5.54 -21.94 -13.31
C MET A 31 -5.33 -20.43 -13.55
N LEU A 32 -4.22 -19.88 -13.04
CA LEU A 32 -3.87 -18.45 -13.14
C LEU A 32 -3.82 -17.91 -14.57
N GLU A 33 -3.51 -18.76 -15.55
CA GLU A 33 -3.41 -18.37 -16.97
C GLU A 33 -4.78 -18.03 -17.57
N ASP A 34 -5.85 -18.58 -17.00
CA ASP A 34 -7.24 -18.38 -17.47
C ASP A 34 -7.99 -17.29 -16.68
N ALA A 35 -7.29 -16.53 -15.83
CA ALA A 35 -7.90 -15.49 -15.02
C ALA A 35 -8.49 -14.36 -15.89
N PRO A 36 -9.79 -14.01 -15.74
CA PRO A 36 -10.42 -12.94 -16.51
C PRO A 36 -9.67 -11.59 -16.46
N MET A 37 -9.31 -11.16 -15.26
CA MET A 37 -8.27 -10.18 -14.98
C MET A 37 -6.93 -10.90 -14.97
N ARG A 38 -6.15 -10.64 -16.02
CA ARG A 38 -4.80 -11.19 -16.18
C ARG A 38 -4.00 -10.99 -14.88
N GLY A 39 -3.29 -12.03 -14.48
CA GLY A 39 -2.37 -11.99 -13.34
C GLY A 39 -3.01 -11.90 -11.96
N PHE A 40 -4.33 -11.99 -11.81
CA PHE A 40 -5.00 -12.10 -10.52
C PHE A 40 -5.29 -13.56 -10.18
N ALA A 41 -4.88 -14.01 -8.99
CA ALA A 41 -5.40 -15.23 -8.35
C ALA A 41 -6.81 -15.01 -7.77
N ALA A 42 -7.57 -16.08 -7.52
CA ALA A 42 -8.94 -15.99 -7.01
C ALA A 42 -9.04 -15.26 -5.66
N VAL A 43 -8.05 -15.40 -4.77
CA VAL A 43 -7.98 -14.63 -3.52
C VAL A 43 -8.03 -13.10 -3.76
N HIS A 44 -7.44 -12.62 -4.87
CA HIS A 44 -7.49 -11.20 -5.24
C HIS A 44 -8.87 -10.79 -5.73
N TYR A 45 -9.63 -11.67 -6.37
CA TYR A 45 -11.03 -11.42 -6.74
C TYR A 45 -11.89 -11.31 -5.48
N ALA A 46 -11.77 -12.26 -4.57
CA ALA A 46 -12.53 -12.22 -3.32
C ALA A 46 -12.23 -10.93 -2.54
N ALA A 47 -10.96 -10.49 -2.50
CA ALA A 47 -10.59 -9.18 -1.98
C ALA A 47 -11.22 -8.04 -2.79
N LEU A 48 -11.05 -7.98 -4.10
CA LEU A 48 -11.55 -6.90 -4.96
C LEU A 48 -13.07 -6.72 -4.89
N PHE A 49 -13.82 -7.82 -4.87
CA PHE A 49 -15.28 -7.87 -4.87
C PHE A 49 -15.90 -7.94 -3.47
N ARG A 50 -15.09 -7.74 -2.41
CA ARG A 50 -15.54 -7.65 -1.01
C ARG A 50 -16.25 -8.91 -0.50
N ARG A 51 -15.80 -10.09 -0.91
CA ARG A 51 -16.39 -11.38 -0.55
C ARG A 51 -15.67 -11.97 0.65
N ALA A 52 -16.02 -11.52 1.85
CA ALA A 52 -15.32 -11.89 3.09
C ALA A 52 -15.23 -13.41 3.32
N ALA A 53 -16.32 -14.16 3.11
CA ALA A 53 -16.33 -15.61 3.32
C ALA A 53 -15.46 -16.37 2.29
N ALA A 54 -15.53 -15.96 1.01
CA ALA A 54 -14.64 -16.52 -0.01
C ALA A 54 -13.19 -16.13 0.22
N LEU A 55 -12.93 -14.90 0.68
CA LEU A 55 -11.59 -14.45 1.03
C LEU A 55 -11.00 -15.28 2.17
N GLU A 56 -11.77 -15.56 3.21
CA GLU A 56 -11.33 -16.40 4.33
C GLU A 56 -10.98 -17.82 3.85
N PHE A 57 -11.84 -18.41 3.03
CA PHE A 57 -11.56 -19.72 2.42
C PHE A 57 -10.30 -19.67 1.54
N LEU A 58 -10.17 -18.67 0.67
CA LEU A 58 -9.08 -18.58 -0.29
C LEU A 58 -7.76 -18.19 0.36
N ALA A 59 -7.75 -17.37 1.41
CA ALA A 59 -6.52 -16.95 2.09
C ALA A 59 -5.77 -18.16 2.70
N ALA A 60 -6.49 -19.18 3.17
CA ALA A 60 -5.89 -20.42 3.66
C ALA A 60 -5.16 -21.25 2.58
N HIS A 61 -5.39 -20.95 1.29
CA HIS A 61 -4.93 -21.78 0.19
C HIS A 61 -4.11 -21.03 -0.88
N GLU A 62 -4.45 -19.78 -1.11
CA GLU A 62 -3.86 -18.87 -2.09
C GLU A 62 -3.31 -17.61 -1.42
N GLY A 63 -3.28 -17.52 -0.08
CA GLY A 63 -2.91 -16.29 0.64
C GLY A 63 -1.55 -15.72 0.26
N ALA A 64 -0.58 -16.57 -0.09
CA ALA A 64 0.75 -16.15 -0.55
C ALA A 64 0.85 -15.81 -2.05
N ARG A 65 -0.24 -15.96 -2.82
CA ARG A 65 -0.26 -15.63 -4.25
C ARG A 65 -0.16 -14.12 -4.41
N LEU A 66 0.69 -13.70 -5.34
CA LEU A 66 0.86 -12.31 -5.72
C LEU A 66 0.35 -12.07 -7.13
N THR A 67 -0.01 -10.82 -7.45
CA THR A 67 -0.35 -10.45 -8.81
C THR A 67 0.87 -10.55 -9.73
N SER A 68 0.71 -11.11 -10.93
CA SER A 68 1.81 -11.23 -11.90
C SER A 68 1.89 -10.08 -12.92
N CYS A 69 0.91 -9.18 -12.92
CA CYS A 69 0.91 -7.99 -13.76
C CYS A 69 0.48 -6.73 -12.99
N HIS A 70 0.63 -5.59 -13.66
CA HIS A 70 0.17 -4.30 -13.15
C HIS A 70 -1.33 -4.32 -12.87
N ALA A 71 -1.75 -3.75 -11.74
CA ALA A 71 -3.13 -3.71 -11.30
C ALA A 71 -3.64 -2.27 -11.34
N LYS A 72 -4.61 -1.98 -12.23
CA LYS A 72 -5.30 -0.68 -12.26
C LYS A 72 -6.52 -0.72 -11.35
N LEU A 73 -6.42 -0.08 -10.18
CA LEU A 73 -7.45 -0.12 -9.15
C LEU A 73 -8.06 1.25 -8.90
N ARG A 74 -9.35 1.26 -8.58
CA ARG A 74 -10.05 2.46 -8.11
C ARG A 74 -9.90 2.56 -6.59
N ILE A 75 -9.31 3.64 -6.12
CA ILE A 75 -9.13 3.91 -4.69
C ILE A 75 -10.31 4.68 -4.09
N ARG A 76 -10.34 4.88 -2.77
CA ARG A 76 -11.46 5.44 -1.98
C ARG A 76 -12.01 6.78 -2.50
N GLU A 77 -11.20 7.59 -3.19
CA GLU A 77 -11.59 8.88 -3.78
C GLU A 77 -12.14 8.77 -5.22
N GLY A 78 -12.42 7.57 -5.71
CA GLY A 78 -12.86 7.31 -7.08
C GLY A 78 -11.76 7.43 -8.14
N ARG A 79 -10.57 7.88 -7.74
CA ARG A 79 -9.36 7.98 -8.57
C ARG A 79 -8.83 6.59 -8.93
N GLN A 80 -8.24 6.49 -10.11
CA GLN A 80 -7.59 5.25 -10.56
C GLN A 80 -6.08 5.38 -10.42
N VAL A 81 -5.47 4.34 -9.86
CA VAL A 81 -4.02 4.23 -9.70
C VAL A 81 -3.58 2.89 -10.28
N VAL A 82 -2.44 2.87 -10.96
CA VAL A 82 -1.81 1.63 -11.42
C VAL A 82 -0.72 1.26 -10.43
N PHE A 83 -0.85 0.08 -9.84
CA PHE A 83 0.17 -0.52 -9.00
C PHE A 83 1.03 -1.49 -9.82
N PRO A 84 2.33 -1.61 -9.52
CA PRO A 84 3.19 -2.61 -10.14
C PRO A 84 2.75 -4.05 -9.78
N PRO A 85 3.23 -5.07 -10.50
CA PRO A 85 3.01 -6.46 -10.12
C PRO A 85 3.54 -6.76 -8.72
N GLY A 86 3.06 -7.85 -8.13
CA GLY A 86 3.50 -8.32 -6.82
C GLY A 86 2.61 -7.88 -5.66
N MET A 87 1.36 -7.49 -5.92
CA MET A 87 0.39 -7.20 -4.87
C MET A 87 -0.14 -8.50 -4.27
N SER A 88 -0.21 -8.60 -2.94
CA SER A 88 -1.00 -9.64 -2.27
C SER A 88 -2.48 -9.23 -2.17
N TYR A 89 -3.35 -10.14 -1.73
CA TYR A 89 -4.75 -9.78 -1.48
C TYR A 89 -4.91 -8.68 -0.42
N GLN A 90 -4.01 -8.59 0.56
CA GLN A 90 -4.01 -7.52 1.56
C GLN A 90 -3.75 -6.15 0.93
N HIS A 91 -2.88 -6.09 -0.09
CA HIS A 91 -2.65 -4.89 -0.88
C HIS A 91 -3.92 -4.47 -1.64
N VAL A 92 -4.67 -5.44 -2.19
CA VAL A 92 -5.96 -5.17 -2.86
C VAL A 92 -7.01 -4.65 -1.87
N LEU A 93 -7.09 -5.23 -0.67
CA LEU A 93 -7.98 -4.73 0.40
C LEU A 93 -7.62 -3.29 0.80
N ALA A 94 -6.33 -2.99 0.98
CA ALA A 94 -5.85 -1.65 1.29
C ALA A 94 -6.23 -0.66 0.16
N ALA A 95 -5.90 -0.99 -1.10
CA ALA A 95 -6.18 -0.17 -2.27
C ALA A 95 -7.67 0.16 -2.43
N THR A 96 -8.54 -0.81 -2.15
CA THR A 96 -10.00 -0.69 -2.29
C THR A 96 -10.70 -0.14 -1.04
N GLY A 97 -9.93 0.21 -0.01
CA GLY A 97 -10.42 0.84 1.23
C GLY A 97 -11.16 -0.10 2.19
N GLN A 98 -10.98 -1.41 2.08
CA GLN A 98 -11.64 -2.42 2.91
C GLN A 98 -10.88 -2.65 4.23
N LEU A 99 -10.72 -1.57 5.00
CA LEU A 99 -9.82 -1.55 6.15
C LEU A 99 -10.29 -2.42 7.31
N ASP A 100 -11.60 -2.61 7.48
CA ASP A 100 -12.13 -3.49 8.53
C ASP A 100 -11.80 -4.96 8.24
N VAL A 101 -11.90 -5.36 6.97
CA VAL A 101 -11.52 -6.69 6.51
C VAL A 101 -10.00 -6.85 6.59
N LEU A 102 -9.26 -5.83 6.16
CA LEU A 102 -7.80 -5.82 6.25
C LEU A 102 -7.33 -5.96 7.70
N GLN A 103 -7.92 -5.23 8.66
CA GLN A 103 -7.56 -5.35 10.07
C GLN A 103 -7.70 -6.79 10.54
N ARG A 104 -8.87 -7.41 10.28
CA ARG A 104 -9.10 -8.80 10.67
C ARG A 104 -8.08 -9.75 10.06
N ARG A 105 -7.67 -9.51 8.81
CA ARG A 105 -6.64 -10.34 8.15
C ARG A 105 -5.24 -10.09 8.72
N LEU A 106 -4.90 -8.86 9.10
CA LEU A 106 -3.65 -8.57 9.81
C LEU A 106 -3.60 -9.28 11.17
N ASP A 107 -4.73 -9.28 11.90
CA ASP A 107 -4.82 -9.94 13.21
C ASP A 107 -4.68 -11.48 13.11
N LEU A 108 -5.12 -12.07 12.00
CA LEU A 108 -5.11 -13.53 11.78
C LEU A 108 -3.84 -14.03 11.08
N ASP A 109 -3.41 -13.34 10.04
CA ASP A 109 -2.33 -13.80 9.14
C ASP A 109 -1.00 -13.07 9.37
N GLY A 110 -1.02 -11.97 10.12
CA GLY A 110 0.04 -10.97 10.06
C GLY A 110 0.06 -10.24 8.71
N VAL A 111 1.16 -9.55 8.43
CA VAL A 111 1.37 -8.92 7.11
C VAL A 111 1.80 -9.99 6.12
N VAL A 112 1.05 -10.13 5.02
CA VAL A 112 1.42 -10.99 3.91
C VAL A 112 2.35 -10.22 2.97
N PRO A 113 3.62 -10.62 2.84
CA PRO A 113 4.61 -9.86 2.10
C PRO A 113 4.25 -9.80 0.61
N GLY A 114 4.48 -8.63 0.01
CA GLY A 114 4.37 -8.40 -1.42
C GLY A 114 5.73 -8.15 -2.08
N ALA A 115 5.74 -7.77 -3.35
CA ALA A 115 6.96 -7.26 -4.00
C ALA A 115 7.36 -5.86 -3.50
N PHE A 116 6.45 -5.17 -2.83
CA PHE A 116 6.65 -3.90 -2.17
C PHE A 116 5.79 -3.87 -0.89
N PRO A 117 6.11 -3.03 0.11
CA PRO A 117 5.45 -3.10 1.40
C PRO A 117 3.97 -2.74 1.35
N LEU A 118 3.15 -3.39 2.19
CA LEU A 118 1.73 -3.06 2.33
C LEU A 118 1.53 -1.58 2.73
N LEU A 119 2.46 -1.07 3.54
CA LEU A 119 2.49 0.32 3.98
C LEU A 119 2.56 1.32 2.81
N SER A 120 3.19 0.94 1.70
CA SER A 120 3.24 1.77 0.50
C SER A 120 1.88 1.96 -0.15
N VAL A 121 1.03 0.91 -0.20
CA VAL A 121 -0.34 1.05 -0.70
C VAL A 121 -1.18 1.90 0.25
N LEU A 122 -1.02 1.71 1.56
CA LEU A 122 -1.72 2.51 2.56
C LEU A 122 -1.31 3.99 2.49
N ALA A 123 -0.05 4.29 2.18
CA ALA A 123 0.42 5.65 1.93
C ALA A 123 -0.25 6.29 0.70
N VAL A 124 -0.48 5.51 -0.36
CA VAL A 124 -1.21 5.95 -1.57
C VAL A 124 -2.69 6.22 -1.28
N VAL A 125 -3.36 5.32 -0.55
CA VAL A 125 -4.81 5.41 -0.31
C VAL A 125 -5.15 6.45 0.75
N GLY A 126 -4.25 6.69 1.71
CA GLY A 126 -4.43 7.68 2.76
C GLY A 126 -5.40 7.23 3.85
N ASN A 127 -4.88 6.55 4.88
CA ASN A 127 -5.63 6.33 6.14
C ASN A 127 -4.73 6.43 7.36
N ALA A 128 -4.46 7.66 7.80
CA ALA A 128 -3.56 7.93 8.93
C ALA A 128 -3.98 7.23 10.25
N PRO A 129 -5.28 7.09 10.61
CA PRO A 129 -5.67 6.32 11.79
C PRO A 129 -5.28 4.84 11.70
N PHE A 130 -5.58 4.18 10.57
CA PHE A 130 -5.25 2.77 10.36
C PHE A 130 -3.75 2.53 10.34
N ILE A 131 -3.00 3.39 9.63
CA ILE A 131 -1.54 3.31 9.56
C ILE A 131 -0.95 3.43 10.96
N ARG A 132 -1.32 4.46 11.73
CA ARG A 132 -0.77 4.67 13.08
C ARG A 132 -1.03 3.51 14.02
N ARG A 133 -2.22 2.92 13.98
CA ARG A 133 -2.58 1.78 14.83
C ARG A 133 -1.74 0.54 14.52
N ASN A 134 -1.44 0.29 13.25
CA ASN A 134 -0.76 -0.93 12.80
C ASN A 134 0.71 -0.69 12.42
N LEU A 135 1.26 0.49 12.72
CA LEU A 135 2.55 0.92 12.22
C LEU A 135 3.70 -0.03 12.56
N PRO A 136 3.83 -0.58 13.78
CA PRO A 136 4.90 -1.52 14.09
C PRO A 136 4.90 -2.73 13.14
N ALA A 137 3.78 -3.44 13.01
CA ALA A 137 3.65 -4.60 12.14
C ALA A 137 3.86 -4.24 10.66
N LEU A 138 3.40 -3.06 10.23
CA LEU A 138 3.58 -2.58 8.85
C LEU A 138 5.03 -2.22 8.53
N LEU A 139 5.84 -1.84 9.53
CA LEU A 139 7.26 -1.52 9.35
C LEU A 139 8.15 -2.77 9.27
N ASP A 140 7.72 -3.89 9.85
CA ASP A 140 8.43 -5.17 9.76
C ASP A 140 8.47 -5.71 8.30
N ASP A 141 7.46 -5.37 7.49
CA ASP A 141 7.38 -5.70 6.05
C ASP A 141 8.18 -4.73 5.16
N VAL A 142 8.72 -3.64 5.72
CA VAL A 142 9.51 -2.67 4.95
C VAL A 142 10.94 -3.18 4.78
N CYS A 143 11.20 -3.77 3.61
CA CYS A 143 12.52 -4.25 3.24
C CYS A 143 13.29 -3.26 2.34
N CYS A 144 14.62 -3.29 2.45
CA CYS A 144 15.51 -2.52 1.58
C CYS A 144 15.47 -3.09 0.16
N ALA A 145 14.69 -2.47 -0.72
CA ALA A 145 14.54 -2.91 -2.11
C ALA A 145 14.52 -1.72 -3.08
N PRO A 146 15.00 -1.91 -4.33
CA PRO A 146 14.97 -0.85 -5.33
C PRO A 146 13.54 -0.63 -5.85
N GLY A 147 13.05 0.61 -5.79
CA GLY A 147 11.81 1.04 -6.45
C GLY A 147 11.20 2.25 -5.74
N LEU A 148 10.31 2.99 -6.39
CA LEU A 148 9.58 4.06 -5.68
C LEU A 148 8.56 3.44 -4.71
N CYS A 149 7.88 2.39 -5.16
CA CYS A 149 6.84 1.71 -4.37
C CYS A 149 7.39 0.94 -3.16
N THR A 150 8.70 0.72 -3.05
CA THR A 150 9.31 -0.02 -1.94
C THR A 150 9.59 0.86 -0.72
N ASN A 151 9.59 2.19 -0.89
CA ASN A 151 9.83 3.16 0.18
C ASN A 151 8.57 4.00 0.45
N PRO A 152 7.78 3.66 1.49
CA PRO A 152 6.58 4.42 1.85
C PRO A 152 6.82 5.91 2.13
N ALA A 153 8.02 6.28 2.61
CA ALA A 153 8.36 7.68 2.86
C ALA A 153 8.54 8.47 1.56
N VAL A 154 9.11 7.86 0.51
CA VAL A 154 9.18 8.49 -0.82
C VAL A 154 7.79 8.74 -1.36
N ILE A 155 6.88 7.77 -1.26
CA ILE A 155 5.48 7.93 -1.67
C ILE A 155 4.83 9.07 -0.90
N ALA A 156 4.98 9.10 0.43
CA ALA A 156 4.40 10.16 1.27
C ALA A 156 4.90 11.55 0.85
N VAL A 157 6.19 11.70 0.52
CA VAL A 157 6.73 12.98 0.02
C VAL A 157 6.20 13.31 -1.36
N VAL A 158 6.21 12.37 -2.30
CA VAL A 158 5.64 12.55 -3.65
C VAL A 158 4.19 13.02 -3.57
N LEU A 159 3.39 12.45 -2.67
CA LEU A 159 1.99 12.83 -2.49
C LEU A 159 1.80 14.13 -1.67
N GLY A 160 2.87 14.74 -1.16
CA GLY A 160 2.79 15.93 -0.32
C GLY A 160 2.17 15.66 1.06
N ASP A 161 2.30 14.45 1.60
CA ASP A 161 1.78 14.07 2.91
C ASP A 161 2.83 14.22 4.01
N ARG A 162 3.08 15.47 4.39
CA ARG A 162 4.02 15.81 5.47
C ARG A 162 3.73 15.07 6.79
N LYS A 163 2.45 14.90 7.14
CA LYS A 163 2.07 14.25 8.41
C LYS A 163 2.46 12.77 8.41
N LEU A 164 2.26 12.10 7.27
CA LEU A 164 2.69 10.72 7.11
C LEU A 164 4.22 10.60 7.12
N VAL A 165 4.95 11.52 6.50
CA VAL A 165 6.43 11.54 6.58
C VAL A 165 6.92 11.56 8.04
N HIS A 166 6.39 12.47 8.85
CA HIS A 166 6.70 12.52 10.29
C HIS A 166 6.34 11.20 10.99
N THR A 167 5.13 10.69 10.74
CA THR A 167 4.66 9.42 11.31
C THR A 167 5.61 8.26 11.00
N LEU A 168 6.13 8.16 9.78
CA LEU A 168 7.02 7.09 9.35
C LEU A 168 8.44 7.23 9.90
N LEU A 169 8.99 8.45 9.92
CA LEU A 169 10.42 8.68 10.15
C LEU A 169 10.80 9.02 11.60
N GLU A 170 9.81 9.25 12.46
CA GLU A 170 10.01 9.48 13.90
C GLU A 170 9.96 8.19 14.73
N GLN A 171 9.71 7.05 14.07
CA GLN A 171 9.69 5.75 14.75
C GLN A 171 11.11 5.31 15.11
N PRO A 172 11.33 4.73 16.30
CA PRO A 172 12.60 4.10 16.67
C PRO A 172 12.75 2.73 16.00
N HIS A 173 12.58 2.68 14.67
CA HIS A 173 12.63 1.46 13.86
C HIS A 173 13.74 1.56 12.81
N ALA A 174 14.45 0.45 12.55
CA ALA A 174 15.57 0.44 11.59
C ALA A 174 15.15 0.89 10.18
N ALA A 175 13.93 0.52 9.76
CA ALA A 175 13.36 0.94 8.48
C ALA A 175 13.27 2.46 8.33
N ALA A 176 13.08 3.23 9.42
CA ALA A 176 12.99 4.69 9.35
C ALA A 176 14.30 5.33 8.87
N ALA A 177 15.45 4.82 9.34
CA ALA A 177 16.76 5.32 8.94
C ALA A 177 17.02 5.04 7.44
N TRP A 178 16.73 3.81 7.00
CA TRP A 178 16.84 3.42 5.60
C TRP A 178 15.91 4.25 4.71
N MET A 179 14.62 4.34 5.05
CA MET A 179 13.62 5.10 4.29
C MET A 179 14.05 6.55 4.11
N ARG A 180 14.61 7.18 5.16
CA ARG A 180 15.12 8.55 5.10
C ARG A 180 16.28 8.68 4.13
N ALA A 181 17.30 7.83 4.24
CA ALA A 181 18.48 7.88 3.38
C ALA A 181 18.12 7.68 1.90
N ASP A 182 17.28 6.68 1.62
CA ASP A 182 16.81 6.37 0.27
C ASP A 182 15.94 7.51 -0.30
N ALA A 183 15.07 8.12 0.51
CA ALA A 183 14.27 9.26 0.08
C ALA A 183 15.13 10.49 -0.28
N GLN A 184 16.16 10.78 0.52
CA GLN A 184 17.08 11.89 0.25
C GLN A 184 17.83 11.70 -1.07
N GLN A 185 18.17 10.46 -1.44
CA GLN A 185 18.85 10.15 -2.70
C GLN A 185 17.91 10.24 -3.92
N ARG A 186 16.68 9.72 -3.83
CA ARG A 186 15.79 9.54 -4.99
C ARG A 186 14.97 10.78 -5.37
N LEU A 187 14.67 11.65 -4.43
CA LEU A 187 13.72 12.76 -4.65
C LEU A 187 14.30 13.91 -5.47
N GLY A 188 15.57 13.86 -5.88
CA GLY A 188 16.16 14.81 -6.83
C GLY A 188 15.52 14.75 -8.23
N ASP A 189 15.42 13.54 -8.81
CA ASP A 189 15.01 13.31 -10.22
C ASP A 189 13.66 12.58 -10.36
N HIS A 190 12.88 12.48 -9.28
CA HIS A 190 11.68 11.65 -9.20
C HIS A 190 10.58 12.00 -10.23
N SER A 191 10.53 13.23 -10.75
CA SER A 191 9.50 13.67 -11.71
C SER A 191 9.57 12.97 -13.07
N ARG A 192 10.68 12.27 -13.35
CA ARG A 192 10.91 11.51 -14.60
C ARG A 192 10.61 10.01 -14.47
N THR A 193 10.26 9.52 -13.28
CA THR A 193 10.04 8.08 -13.08
C THR A 193 8.62 7.66 -13.51
N PHE A 194 8.50 6.43 -14.00
CA PHE A 194 7.20 5.86 -14.38
C PHE A 194 6.24 5.84 -13.18
N GLU A 195 6.75 5.50 -12.01
CA GLU A 195 6.00 5.40 -10.76
C GLU A 195 5.45 6.77 -10.31
N PHE A 196 6.20 7.87 -10.52
CA PHE A 196 5.67 9.21 -10.27
C PHE A 196 4.48 9.52 -11.18
N HIS A 197 4.56 9.18 -12.46
CA HIS A 197 3.44 9.37 -13.38
C HIS A 197 2.19 8.58 -12.98
N GLN A 198 2.35 7.40 -12.37
CA GLN A 198 1.22 6.62 -11.83
C GLN A 198 0.60 7.26 -10.59
N LEU A 199 1.39 7.96 -9.78
CA LEU A 199 0.91 8.69 -8.59
C LEU A 199 0.43 10.12 -8.88
N ARG A 200 0.73 10.65 -10.08
CA ARG A 200 0.34 12.01 -10.51
C ARG A 200 -1.13 12.37 -10.24
N PRO A 201 -2.12 11.47 -10.41
CA PRO A 201 -3.52 11.78 -10.10
C PRO A 201 -3.78 12.14 -8.63
N LEU A 202 -2.86 11.80 -7.73
CA LEU A 202 -2.94 12.03 -6.28
C LEU A 202 -2.01 13.14 -5.80
N PHE A 203 -1.19 13.70 -6.69
CA PHE A 203 -0.24 14.75 -6.38
C PHE A 203 -0.96 16.01 -5.87
N ARG A 204 -0.62 16.46 -4.66
CA ARG A 204 -1.28 17.62 -4.02
C ARG A 204 -0.75 18.97 -4.50
N GLY A 205 0.45 19.01 -5.08
CA GLY A 205 1.09 20.24 -5.55
C GLY A 205 2.58 20.30 -5.19
N PHE A 206 3.32 21.19 -5.86
CA PHE A 206 4.76 21.36 -5.63
C PHE A 206 5.06 21.94 -4.24
N LEU A 207 4.20 22.82 -3.71
CA LEU A 207 4.39 23.39 -2.38
C LEU A 207 4.26 22.32 -1.29
N GLU A 208 3.24 21.46 -1.39
CA GLU A 208 3.01 20.34 -0.47
C GLU A 208 4.13 19.31 -0.57
N PHE A 209 4.60 19.04 -1.78
CA PHE A 209 5.77 18.20 -2.04
C PHE A 209 7.02 18.76 -1.35
N ASP A 210 7.35 20.04 -1.55
CA ASP A 210 8.53 20.67 -0.96
C ASP A 210 8.45 20.70 0.57
N ASN A 211 7.26 21.00 1.12
CA ASN A 211 7.01 20.94 2.55
C ASN A 211 7.19 19.53 3.13
N ALA A 212 6.75 18.49 2.41
CA ALA A 212 6.95 17.10 2.81
C ALA A 212 8.42 16.67 2.67
N LYS A 213 9.13 17.17 1.64
CA LYS A 213 10.57 16.95 1.46
C LYS A 213 11.39 17.59 2.57
N GLN A 214 11.04 18.81 3.02
CA GLN A 214 11.69 19.46 4.17
C GLN A 214 11.49 18.66 5.47
N ALA A 215 10.38 17.94 5.61
CA ALA A 215 10.13 17.06 6.75
C ALA A 215 11.08 15.84 6.82
N LEU A 216 11.72 15.45 5.70
CA LEU A 216 12.77 14.42 5.72
C LEU A 216 14.01 14.87 6.49
N CYS A 217 14.35 16.16 6.38
CA CYS A 217 15.58 16.75 6.90
C CYS A 217 15.41 17.33 8.30
N SER A 218 14.17 17.67 8.69
CA SER A 218 13.89 18.20 10.02
C SER A 218 13.67 17.07 11.02
N SER A 219 14.67 16.83 11.88
CA SER A 219 14.41 16.10 13.12
C SER A 219 13.53 16.98 14.02
N PRO A 220 12.40 16.49 14.56
CA PRO A 220 11.60 17.27 15.52
C PRO A 220 12.40 17.67 16.76
N ARG A 221 13.44 16.89 17.09
CA ARG A 221 14.37 17.23 18.17
C ARG A 221 15.25 18.44 17.88
N ALA A 222 15.43 18.84 16.62
CA ALA A 222 16.16 20.04 16.23
C ALA A 222 15.27 21.30 16.14
N ALA A 223 13.94 21.13 16.05
CA ALA A 223 13.00 22.25 16.01
C ALA A 223 12.78 22.91 17.39
N ALA A 224 13.22 22.28 18.48
CA ALA A 224 13.17 22.84 19.83
C ALA A 224 14.32 23.81 20.16
N SER A 225 15.27 24.05 19.23
CA SER A 225 16.44 24.91 19.48
C SER A 225 16.63 25.98 18.42
N ILE A 226 15.56 26.65 17.99
CA ILE A 226 15.68 27.91 17.23
C ILE A 226 15.26 29.08 18.13
N PRO A 227 16.17 29.69 18.90
CA PRO A 227 15.96 31.03 19.44
C PRO A 227 16.26 32.06 18.34
N ALA A 228 15.39 32.15 17.32
CA ALA A 228 15.55 33.16 16.28
C ALA A 228 14.18 33.66 15.79
N MET A 229 13.41 34.26 16.70
CA MET A 229 12.36 35.24 16.40
C MET A 229 11.81 35.86 17.70
N ARG A 230 12.69 36.43 18.53
CA ARG A 230 12.27 37.35 19.61
C ARG A 230 12.82 38.77 19.47
N SER A 231 13.63 39.05 18.43
CA SER A 231 14.35 40.32 18.33
C SER A 231 13.71 41.35 17.39
N PHE A 232 12.49 41.16 16.89
CA PHE A 232 11.85 42.13 15.98
C PHE A 232 10.59 42.83 16.52
N CYS A 233 10.31 42.73 17.83
CA CYS A 233 9.18 43.47 18.46
C CYS A 233 9.58 44.39 19.63
N LEU A 234 10.87 44.73 19.80
CA LEU A 234 11.33 45.69 20.82
C LEU A 234 12.18 46.84 20.24
N ALA A 235 11.85 47.28 19.02
CA ALA A 235 12.42 48.50 18.43
C ALA A 235 11.31 49.50 18.03
N ALA A 236 10.27 49.59 18.85
CA ALA A 236 9.21 50.60 18.73
C ALA A 236 8.66 50.95 20.12
N GLN A 237 9.52 51.43 21.01
CA GLN A 237 9.18 52.28 22.16
C GLN A 237 10.31 53.28 22.39
#